data_AF-A0A2N1SK27-F1
#
_entry.id   AF-A0A2N1SK27-F1
#
_cell.length_a   1.000
_cell.length_b   1.000
_cell.length_c   1.000
_cell.angle_alpha   90.00
_cell.angle_beta   90.00
_cell.angle_gamma   90.00
#
_symmetry.space_group_name_H-M   'P 1'
#
loop_
_entity.id
_entity.type
_entity.pdbx_description
1 polymer ?
#
loop_
_entity_poly.entity_id
_entity_poly.type
_entity_poly.pdbx_seq_one_letter_code
_entity_poly.pdbx_strand_id
1 'polypeptide(L)'
;MAKDAKTEFFYYIDEKPYRLTPGKDGITQEIITVLRDSYHAEKLNDRYEDELQDAKFKFSKTLHDANPTAHPTDPIEHLVDNSQAPEEVLFQDELPPSIRDQVHTIIPQLIPAQQELFWKLCEGRQLVDIAREEGTTDNAIRSRRRKMFDRIRALYAEEFGDA
;
A
#
# COMPACT_ATOMS: atom_id res chain seq x y z
N MET A 1 11.21 -43.75 -7.86
CA MET A 1 11.51 -44.68 -8.97
C MET A 1 10.20 -45.12 -9.60
N ALA A 2 9.57 -44.26 -10.40
CA ALA A 2 8.32 -44.59 -11.09
C ALA A 2 8.65 -45.41 -12.34
N LYS A 3 8.01 -46.57 -12.44
CA LYS A 3 8.16 -47.59 -13.48
C LYS A 3 8.11 -47.02 -14.89
N ASP A 4 8.93 -47.61 -15.76
CA ASP A 4 8.94 -47.54 -17.22
C ASP A 4 7.53 -47.64 -17.83
N ALA A 5 6.83 -46.52 -17.90
CA ALA A 5 5.82 -46.35 -18.93
C ALA A 5 6.60 -45.96 -20.20
N LYS A 6 6.71 -46.90 -21.15
CA LYS A 6 7.08 -46.61 -22.54
C LYS A 6 5.98 -45.75 -23.19
N THR A 7 5.82 -44.53 -22.69
CA THR A 7 4.99 -43.51 -23.31
C THR A 7 5.83 -42.93 -24.42
N GLU A 8 5.40 -43.17 -25.66
CA GLU A 8 6.02 -42.59 -26.85
C GLU A 8 6.08 -41.07 -26.69
N PHE A 9 7.28 -40.49 -26.85
CA PHE A 9 7.46 -39.04 -26.73
C PHE A 9 7.48 -38.41 -28.12
N PHE A 10 6.62 -37.42 -28.31
CA PHE A 10 6.52 -36.62 -29.52
C PHE A 10 7.02 -35.21 -29.22
N TYR A 11 8.04 -34.80 -29.95
CA TYR A 11 8.56 -33.44 -29.93
C TYR A 11 7.93 -32.67 -31.11
N TYR A 12 7.48 -31.45 -30.90
CA TYR A 12 6.79 -30.69 -31.94
C TYR A 12 7.73 -29.65 -32.55
N ILE A 13 7.88 -29.66 -33.88
CA ILE A 13 8.63 -28.66 -34.66
C ILE A 13 7.66 -28.07 -35.66
N ASP A 14 7.47 -26.74 -35.65
CA ASP A 14 6.50 -26.05 -36.51
C ASP A 14 5.11 -26.70 -36.49
N GLU A 15 4.60 -26.99 -35.28
CA GLU A 15 3.31 -27.65 -35.01
C GLU A 15 3.21 -29.11 -35.52
N LYS A 16 4.27 -29.69 -36.09
CA LYS A 16 4.27 -31.07 -36.56
C LYS A 16 4.88 -32.02 -35.52
N PRO A 17 4.18 -33.12 -35.16
CA PRO A 17 4.69 -34.09 -34.20
C PRO A 17 5.82 -34.92 -34.80
N TYR A 18 6.96 -34.95 -34.12
CA TYR A 18 8.11 -35.77 -34.44
C TYR A 18 8.36 -36.80 -33.34
N ARG A 19 8.37 -38.08 -33.70
CA ARG A 19 8.56 -39.17 -32.75
C ARG A 19 10.06 -39.37 -32.48
N LEU A 20 10.49 -39.19 -31.24
CA LEU A 20 11.86 -39.50 -30.82
C LEU A 20 11.97 -40.97 -30.41
N THR A 21 12.88 -41.71 -31.02
CA THR A 21 13.17 -43.10 -30.67
C THR A 21 14.62 -43.26 -30.18
N PRO A 22 14.84 -43.87 -29.01
CA PRO A 22 16.18 -44.05 -28.47
C PRO A 22 17.02 -44.95 -29.39
N GLY A 23 18.26 -44.56 -29.65
CA GLY A 23 19.22 -45.28 -30.48
C GLY A 23 19.12 -45.01 -32.00
N LYS A 24 18.15 -44.20 -32.45
CA LYS A 24 18.13 -43.67 -33.82
C LYS A 24 18.69 -42.26 -33.85
N ASP A 25 19.43 -41.92 -34.91
CA ASP A 25 19.91 -40.57 -35.20
C ASP A 25 20.69 -39.90 -34.06
N GLY A 26 21.37 -40.69 -33.22
CA GLY A 26 22.14 -40.21 -32.07
C GLY A 26 21.30 -39.83 -30.83
N ILE A 27 19.98 -40.06 -30.87
CA ILE A 27 19.06 -39.76 -29.76
C ILE A 27 19.25 -40.79 -28.64
N THR A 28 19.76 -40.36 -27.48
CA THR A 28 19.88 -41.21 -26.29
C THR A 28 18.61 -41.12 -25.43
N GLN A 29 18.45 -42.09 -24.54
CA GLN A 29 17.34 -42.09 -23.57
C GLN A 29 17.41 -40.89 -22.62
N GLU A 30 18.61 -40.43 -22.28
CA GLU A 30 18.83 -39.23 -21.46
C GLU A 30 18.32 -37.96 -22.14
N ILE A 31 18.55 -37.80 -23.44
CA ILE A 31 18.01 -36.67 -24.23
C ILE A 31 16.48 -36.66 -24.19
N ILE A 32 15.84 -37.82 -24.35
CA ILE A 32 14.37 -37.95 -24.29
C ILE A 32 13.85 -37.59 -22.88
N THR A 33 14.55 -38.01 -21.82
CA THR A 33 14.18 -37.66 -20.45
C THR A 33 14.30 -36.15 -20.20
N VAL A 34 15.41 -35.53 -20.58
CA VAL A 34 15.62 -34.09 -20.40
C VAL A 34 14.55 -33.27 -21.14
N LEU A 35 14.25 -33.63 -22.39
CA LEU A 35 13.22 -32.96 -23.18
C LEU A 35 11.82 -33.14 -22.58
N ARG A 36 11.53 -34.30 -21.99
CA ARG A 36 10.25 -34.55 -21.33
C ARG A 36 10.10 -33.69 -20.08
N ASP A 37 11.17 -33.60 -19.28
CA ASP A 37 11.18 -32.82 -18.06
C ASP A 37 11.10 -31.33 -18.36
N SER A 38 11.77 -30.84 -19.41
CA SER A 38 11.66 -29.44 -19.84
C SER A 38 10.24 -29.10 -20.32
N TYR A 39 9.63 -29.93 -21.18
CA TYR A 39 8.23 -29.74 -21.61
C TYR A 39 7.26 -29.77 -20.43
N HIS A 40 7.51 -30.65 -19.46
CA HIS A 40 6.68 -30.71 -18.27
C HIS A 40 6.83 -29.44 -17.43
N ALA A 41 8.06 -28.95 -17.25
CA ALA A 41 8.34 -27.73 -16.51
C ALA A 41 7.74 -26.49 -17.19
N GLU A 42 7.88 -26.35 -18.51
CA GLU A 42 7.27 -25.26 -19.29
C GLU A 42 5.75 -25.28 -19.15
N LYS A 43 5.12 -26.44 -19.39
CA LYS A 43 3.67 -26.58 -19.23
C LYS A 43 3.20 -26.28 -17.80
N LEU A 44 4.01 -26.62 -16.80
CA LEU A 44 3.71 -26.31 -15.41
C LEU A 44 3.83 -24.81 -15.15
N ASN A 45 4.83 -24.15 -15.74
CA ASN A 45 5.02 -22.72 -15.67
C ASN A 45 3.85 -21.97 -16.33
N ASP A 46 3.46 -22.35 -17.55
CA ASP A 46 2.30 -21.77 -18.25
C ASP A 46 1.03 -21.88 -17.40
N ARG A 47 0.82 -23.05 -16.78
CA ARG A 47 -0.32 -23.25 -15.88
C ARG A 47 -0.24 -22.36 -14.64
N TYR A 48 0.94 -22.21 -14.04
CA TYR A 48 1.11 -21.32 -12.89
C TYR A 48 0.90 -19.86 -13.26
N GLU A 49 1.35 -19.44 -14.43
CA GLU A 49 1.07 -18.10 -14.94
C GLU A 49 -0.43 -17.87 -15.12
N ASP A 50 -1.16 -18.84 -15.67
CA ASP A 50 -2.61 -18.73 -15.82
C ASP A 50 -3.37 -18.78 -14.48
N GLU A 51 -2.97 -19.65 -13.55
CA GLU A 51 -3.64 -19.84 -12.26
C GLU A 51 -3.36 -18.72 -11.25
N LEU A 52 -2.15 -18.13 -11.28
CA LEU A 52 -1.73 -17.09 -10.33
C LEU A 52 -1.94 -15.68 -10.86
N GLN A 53 -2.36 -15.51 -12.11
CA GLN A 53 -2.65 -14.19 -12.64
C GLN A 53 -3.96 -13.63 -12.09
N ASP A 54 -3.88 -12.40 -11.59
CA ASP A 54 -5.07 -11.65 -11.22
C ASP A 54 -5.85 -11.25 -12.48
N ALA A 55 -7.03 -11.83 -12.65
CA ALA A 55 -7.93 -11.55 -13.76
C ALA A 55 -8.30 -10.06 -13.87
N LYS A 56 -8.39 -9.35 -12.74
CA LYS A 56 -8.68 -7.91 -12.73
C LYS A 56 -7.52 -7.10 -13.27
N PHE A 57 -6.30 -7.44 -12.88
CA PHE A 57 -5.09 -6.80 -13.39
C PHE A 57 -4.96 -7.00 -14.90
N LYS A 58 -5.12 -8.25 -15.37
CA LYS A 58 -5.07 -8.58 -16.81
C LYS A 58 -6.11 -7.79 -17.60
N PHE A 59 -7.35 -7.76 -17.12
CA PHE A 59 -8.43 -7.00 -17.75
C PHE A 59 -8.14 -5.51 -17.80
N SER A 60 -7.71 -4.92 -16.68
CA SER A 60 -7.35 -3.49 -16.63
C SER A 60 -6.21 -3.15 -17.59
N LYS A 61 -5.18 -4.00 -17.65
CA LYS A 61 -4.05 -3.82 -18.58
C LYS A 61 -4.50 -3.90 -20.03
N THR A 62 -5.32 -4.90 -20.39
CA THR A 62 -5.85 -5.02 -21.75
C THR A 62 -6.71 -3.83 -22.17
N LEU A 63 -7.50 -3.27 -21.25
CA LEU A 63 -8.31 -2.09 -21.52
C LEU A 63 -7.46 -0.83 -21.71
N HIS A 64 -6.45 -0.65 -20.86
CA HIS A 64 -5.48 0.43 -20.98
C HIS A 64 -4.72 0.33 -22.32
N ASP A 65 -4.16 -0.83 -22.65
CA ASP A 65 -3.40 -1.06 -23.89
C ASP A 65 -4.26 -0.86 -25.15
N ALA A 66 -5.55 -1.25 -25.11
CA ALA A 66 -6.46 -1.10 -26.23
C ALA A 66 -6.99 0.33 -26.40
N ASN A 67 -7.20 1.07 -25.30
CA ASN A 67 -7.66 2.46 -25.35
C ASN A 67 -7.14 3.30 -24.16
N PRO A 68 -5.91 3.82 -24.27
CA PRO A 68 -5.29 4.61 -23.21
C PRO A 68 -6.06 5.90 -22.88
N THR A 69 -6.83 6.45 -23.83
CA THR A 69 -7.58 7.69 -23.60
C THR A 69 -8.82 7.50 -22.74
N ALA A 70 -9.49 6.35 -22.85
CA ALA A 70 -10.67 6.02 -22.05
C ALA A 70 -10.29 5.38 -20.71
N HIS A 71 -9.15 4.70 -20.68
CA HIS A 71 -8.58 4.07 -19.50
C HIS A 71 -7.15 4.61 -19.31
N PRO A 72 -6.98 5.79 -18.70
CA PRO A 72 -5.68 6.47 -18.61
C PRO A 72 -4.78 5.93 -17.50
N THR A 73 -5.32 5.13 -16.57
CA THR A 73 -4.56 4.58 -15.45
C THR A 73 -3.85 3.30 -15.88
N ASP A 74 -2.52 3.34 -15.96
CA ASP A 74 -1.71 2.15 -16.17
C ASP A 74 -1.67 1.33 -14.85
N PRO A 75 -2.17 0.08 -14.83
CA PRO A 75 -2.14 -0.75 -13.64
C PRO A 75 -0.72 -1.10 -13.16
N ILE A 76 0.34 -0.85 -13.95
CA ILE A 76 1.74 -1.10 -13.59
C ILE A 76 2.41 0.12 -12.96
N GLU A 77 2.00 1.34 -13.32
CA GLU A 77 2.68 2.58 -12.91
C GLU A 77 2.77 2.72 -11.38
N HIS A 78 1.77 2.22 -10.65
CA HIS A 78 1.73 2.23 -9.19
C HIS A 78 2.55 1.12 -8.50
N LEU A 79 3.18 0.22 -9.27
CA LEU A 79 4.07 -0.82 -8.73
C LEU A 79 5.53 -0.37 -8.68
N VAL A 80 5.87 0.77 -9.31
CA VAL A 80 7.24 1.29 -9.32
C VAL A 80 7.54 1.87 -7.94
N ASP A 81 8.60 1.36 -7.29
CA ASP A 81 9.08 1.91 -6.02
C ASP A 81 9.83 3.22 -6.27
N ASN A 82 9.09 4.32 -6.15
CA ASN A 82 9.64 5.67 -6.29
C ASN A 82 10.19 6.24 -4.97
N SER A 83 10.26 5.45 -3.89
CA SER A 83 10.71 5.95 -2.57
C SER A 83 12.15 6.47 -2.56
N GLN A 84 12.96 6.05 -3.54
CA GLN A 84 14.36 6.48 -3.72
C GLN A 84 14.55 7.42 -4.92
N ALA A 85 13.46 7.80 -5.61
CA ALA A 85 13.56 8.73 -6.73
C ALA A 85 14.01 10.11 -6.20
N PRO A 86 15.11 10.69 -6.71
CA PRO A 86 15.61 11.97 -6.22
C PRO A 86 14.57 13.08 -6.28
N GLU A 87 13.70 13.05 -7.29
CA GLU A 87 12.62 14.01 -7.44
C GLU A 87 11.60 13.92 -6.30
N GLU A 88 11.14 12.70 -5.99
CA GLU A 88 10.23 12.39 -4.88
C GLU A 88 10.85 12.56 -3.50
N VAL A 89 12.19 12.63 -3.37
CA VAL A 89 12.86 12.88 -2.09
C VAL A 89 13.15 14.38 -1.89
N LEU A 90 13.50 15.07 -2.97
CA LEU A 90 13.93 16.47 -2.92
C LEU A 90 12.79 17.47 -3.13
N PHE A 91 11.72 17.07 -3.82
CA PHE A 91 10.60 17.93 -4.20
C PHE A 91 9.25 17.35 -3.75
N GLN A 92 9.21 16.71 -2.58
CA GLN A 92 7.93 16.41 -1.95
C GLN A 92 7.17 17.73 -1.78
N ASP A 93 5.97 17.80 -2.33
CA ASP A 93 5.04 18.87 -1.99
C ASP A 93 4.96 18.93 -0.45
N GLU A 94 5.06 20.12 0.12
CA GLU A 94 4.86 20.31 1.56
C GLU A 94 3.51 19.68 1.91
N LEU A 95 3.55 18.58 2.67
CA LEU A 95 2.35 17.91 3.17
C LEU A 95 1.43 18.98 3.75
N PRO A 96 0.13 18.97 3.41
CA PRO A 96 -0.80 19.95 3.95
C PRO A 96 -0.67 19.96 5.48
N PRO A 97 -0.64 21.14 6.11
CA PRO A 97 -0.36 21.27 7.53
C PRO A 97 -1.33 20.36 8.29
N SER A 98 -0.79 19.54 9.17
CA SER A 98 -1.59 18.60 9.93
C SER A 98 -2.55 19.36 10.86
N ILE A 99 -3.61 18.69 11.32
CA ILE A 99 -4.51 19.25 12.35
C ILE A 99 -3.71 19.73 13.58
N ARG A 100 -2.60 19.06 13.90
CA ARG A 100 -1.70 19.48 14.98
C ARG A 100 -1.08 20.84 14.68
N ASP A 101 -0.59 21.06 13.46
CA ASP A 101 0.06 22.32 13.08
C ASP A 101 -0.93 23.48 13.11
N GLN A 102 -2.17 23.23 12.66
CA GLN A 102 -3.27 24.19 12.75
C GLN A 102 -3.67 24.50 14.20
N VAL A 103 -3.72 23.50 15.08
CA VAL A 103 -3.97 23.75 16.50
C VAL A 103 -2.82 24.56 17.14
N HIS A 104 -1.58 24.34 16.72
CA HIS A 104 -0.43 25.13 17.19
C HIS A 104 -0.54 26.62 16.85
N THR A 105 -1.16 27.01 15.73
CA THR A 105 -1.38 28.43 15.40
C THR A 105 -2.51 29.06 16.22
N ILE A 106 -3.47 28.25 16.67
CA ILE A 106 -4.64 28.70 17.45
C ILE A 106 -4.32 28.90 18.93
N ILE A 107 -3.46 28.06 19.53
CA ILE A 107 -3.16 28.11 20.97
C ILE A 107 -2.75 29.52 21.45
N PRO A 108 -1.85 30.26 20.76
CA PRO A 108 -1.47 31.62 21.15
C PRO A 108 -2.62 32.63 21.19
N GLN A 109 -3.74 32.35 20.51
CA GLN A 109 -4.92 33.23 20.45
C GLN A 109 -5.89 33.03 21.62
N LEU A 110 -5.69 31.97 22.41
CA LEU A 110 -6.47 31.74 23.64
C LEU A 110 -6.07 32.74 24.73
N ILE A 111 -6.94 32.96 25.71
CA ILE A 111 -6.57 33.78 26.88
C ILE A 111 -5.51 33.06 27.73
N PRO A 112 -4.65 33.77 28.48
CA PRO A 112 -3.54 33.16 29.22
C PRO A 112 -3.95 31.99 30.14
N ALA A 113 -5.08 32.13 30.84
CA ALA A 113 -5.60 31.08 31.71
C ALA A 113 -6.05 29.80 30.94
N GLN A 114 -6.45 29.93 29.68
CA GLN A 114 -6.79 28.79 28.82
C GLN A 114 -5.52 28.13 28.26
N GLN A 115 -4.51 28.92 27.89
CA GLN A 115 -3.22 28.41 27.45
C GLN A 115 -2.55 27.58 28.55
N GLU A 116 -2.51 28.11 29.78
CA GLU A 116 -1.94 27.41 30.93
C GLU A 116 -2.66 26.08 31.20
N LEU A 117 -4.00 26.11 31.19
CA LEU A 117 -4.81 24.89 31.34
C LEU A 117 -4.55 23.88 30.22
N PHE A 118 -4.41 24.34 28.97
CA PHE A 118 -4.09 23.48 27.82
C PHE A 118 -2.76 22.76 28.03
N TRP A 119 -1.71 23.48 28.41
CA TRP A 119 -0.38 22.88 28.63
C TRP A 119 -0.35 21.91 29.81
N LYS A 120 -1.01 22.23 30.94
CA LYS A 120 -1.17 21.28 32.07
C LYS A 120 -1.83 19.97 31.62
N LEU A 121 -2.79 20.03 30.69
CA LEU A 121 -3.44 18.84 30.15
C LEU A 121 -2.52 18.06 29.19
N CYS A 122 -1.72 18.73 28.37
CA CYS A 122 -0.73 18.10 27.50
C CYS A 122 0.37 17.38 28.29
N GLU A 123 0.72 17.86 29.48
CA GLU A 123 1.62 17.20 30.43
C GLU A 123 1.01 15.93 31.07
N GLY A 124 -0.27 15.62 30.79
CA GLY A 124 -0.97 14.46 31.32
C GLY A 124 -1.50 14.65 32.75
N ARG A 125 -1.55 15.89 33.26
CA ARG A 125 -2.04 16.16 34.62
C ARG A 125 -3.55 15.91 34.74
N GLN A 126 -3.97 15.31 35.85
CA GLN A 126 -5.39 15.07 36.10
C GLN A 126 -6.11 16.34 36.57
N LEU A 127 -7.39 16.47 36.21
CA LEU A 127 -8.21 17.63 36.58
C LEU A 127 -8.30 17.82 38.09
N VAL A 128 -8.31 16.72 38.85
CA VAL A 128 -8.37 16.74 40.32
C VAL A 128 -7.11 17.36 40.92
N ASP A 129 -5.93 17.06 40.35
CA ASP A 129 -4.66 17.61 40.81
C ASP A 129 -4.55 19.10 40.48
N ILE A 130 -5.00 19.50 39.29
CA ILE A 130 -5.07 20.91 38.87
C ILE A 130 -6.02 21.68 39.78
N ALA A 131 -7.19 21.13 40.09
CA ALA A 131 -8.17 21.75 40.98
C ALA A 131 -7.58 21.96 42.39
N ARG A 132 -6.84 20.96 42.91
CA ARG A 132 -6.19 21.03 44.21
C ARG A 132 -5.11 22.12 44.27
N GLU A 133 -4.29 22.23 43.23
CA GLU A 133 -3.23 23.24 43.13
C GLU A 133 -3.80 24.66 43.00
N GLU A 134 -4.83 24.84 42.18
CA GLU A 134 -5.48 26.14 41.97
C GLU A 134 -6.44 26.51 43.12
N GLY A 135 -6.64 25.62 44.10
CA GLY A 135 -7.56 25.85 45.21
C GLY A 135 -9.03 25.92 44.77
N THR A 136 -9.39 25.25 43.67
CA THR A 136 -10.74 25.26 43.09
C THR A 136 -11.40 23.89 43.17
N THR A 137 -12.67 23.81 42.76
CA THR A 137 -13.39 22.53 42.67
C THR A 137 -13.13 21.86 41.33
N ASP A 138 -13.11 20.53 41.31
CA ASP A 138 -12.94 19.75 40.08
C ASP A 138 -13.99 20.10 39.00
N ASN A 139 -15.23 20.40 39.42
CA ASN A 139 -16.29 20.87 38.52
C ASN A 139 -15.94 22.22 37.85
N ALA A 140 -15.25 23.12 38.55
CA ALA A 140 -14.80 24.38 37.98
C ALA A 140 -13.77 24.14 36.87
N ILE A 141 -12.79 23.25 37.09
CA ILE A 141 -11.79 22.90 36.08
C ILE A 141 -12.44 22.19 34.87
N ARG A 142 -13.40 21.28 35.09
CA ARG A 142 -14.18 20.68 33.98
C ARG A 142 -14.91 21.74 33.15
N SER A 143 -15.54 22.72 33.80
CA SER A 143 -16.22 23.82 33.10
C SER A 143 -15.24 24.68 32.29
N ARG A 144 -14.09 25.03 32.87
CA ARG A 144 -13.02 25.77 32.18
C ARG A 144 -12.48 25.00 30.97
N ARG A 145 -12.22 23.71 31.13
CA ARG A 145 -11.79 22.82 30.04
C ARG A 145 -12.80 22.80 28.89
N ARG A 146 -14.10 22.67 29.21
CA ARG A 146 -15.14 22.69 28.18
C ARG A 146 -15.12 24.01 27.38
N LYS A 147 -15.12 25.14 28.08
CA LYS A 147 -15.06 26.48 27.45
C LYS A 147 -13.81 26.68 26.61
N MET A 148 -12.67 26.15 27.06
CA MET A 148 -11.42 26.17 26.29
C MET A 148 -11.55 25.40 24.98
N PHE A 149 -12.08 24.17 24.99
CA PHE A 149 -12.29 23.39 23.76
C PHE A 149 -13.34 24.02 22.84
N ASP A 150 -14.42 24.58 23.39
CA ASP A 150 -15.41 25.30 22.60
C ASP A 150 -14.78 26.52 21.89
N ARG A 151 -13.87 27.23 22.57
CA ARG A 151 -13.12 28.34 21.97
C ARG A 151 -12.14 27.89 20.89
N ILE A 152 -11.39 26.80 21.13
CA ILE A 152 -10.48 26.22 20.12
C ILE A 152 -11.28 25.83 18.87
N ARG A 153 -12.45 25.19 19.04
CA ARG A 153 -13.30 24.81 17.90
C ARG A 153 -13.78 26.02 17.12
N ALA A 154 -14.20 27.09 17.81
CA ALA A 154 -14.64 28.32 17.15
C ALA A 154 -13.52 29.00 16.36
N LEU A 155 -12.31 29.09 16.92
CA LEU A 155 -11.13 29.65 16.25
C LEU A 155 -10.70 28.79 15.05
N TYR A 156 -10.76 27.47 15.21
CA TYR A 156 -10.47 26.54 14.12
C TYR A 156 -11.41 26.74 12.93
N ALA A 157 -12.72 26.83 13.19
CA ALA A 157 -13.72 27.09 12.15
C ALA A 157 -13.55 28.46 11.48
N GLU A 158 -13.07 29.47 12.23
CA GLU A 158 -12.81 30.82 11.72
C GLU A 158 -11.59 30.87 10.79
N GLU A 159 -10.49 30.20 11.15
CA GLU A 159 -9.23 30.25 10.38
C GLU A 159 -9.16 29.24 9.23
N PHE A 160 -9.71 28.04 9.42
CA PHE A 160 -9.52 26.91 8.50
C PHE A 160 -10.82 26.41 7.87
N GLY A 161 -11.97 26.99 8.25
CA GLY A 161 -13.30 26.52 7.85
C GLY A 161 -13.82 25.39 8.74
N ASP A 162 -15.10 25.07 8.62
CA ASP A 162 -15.67 23.89 9.28
C ASP A 162 -15.12 22.61 8.64
N ALA A 163 -14.61 21.71 9.47
CA ALA A 163 -14.21 20.35 9.09
C ALA A 163 -15.42 19.44 8.85
#